data_AF-A0A349HJ72-F1
#
_entry.id   AF-A0A349HJ72-F1
#
_cell.length_a   1.000
_cell.length_b   1.000
_cell.length_c   1.000
_cell.angle_alpha   90.00
_cell.angle_beta   90.00
_cell.angle_gamma   90.00
#
_symmetry.space_group_name_H-M   'P 1'
#
loop_
_entity.id
_entity.type
_entity.pdbx_description
1 polymer ?
#
loop_
_entity_poly.entity_id
_entity_poly.type
_entity_poly.pdbx_seq_one_letter_code
_entity_poly.pdbx_strand_id
1 'polypeptide(L)'
;MHIELPPFKILALASFSPALETNNPPRIKADPSSLDQALTKIRPTLDIPLDRNQFPTSSINISISRMADFRPKNISRTAPFKSIIEQFPAETTPPRQQGAPSAKDSAALDDIFSMIDSGQTEQQPASPQHEQPKAKLLQAIFADPTFRKMEAAWRGLALLAKQIPSGSKNSVEFTLISISDNNLIPVLDELAEELSATPPELILLDHNLSNSPRSMGILERVMDFAENMLAPATVGFGPQFFELQNWAGAEKLQFIPTLLEGAEYGRWKTLRQQPAAGWIVACAGNIMGRTMHSPEAGFENSSLSERGPLWTNSVWSVAALCARSLSEYGRTTLFADHSSIRL
;
A
#
# COMPACT_ATOMS: atom_id res chain seq x y z
N MET A 1 -3.84 38.58 -21.21
CA MET A 1 -4.00 38.35 -19.75
C MET A 1 -3.86 36.86 -19.52
N HIS A 2 -2.74 36.42 -18.94
CA HIS A 2 -2.54 35.01 -18.60
C HIS A 2 -3.27 34.79 -17.28
N ILE A 3 -4.40 34.09 -17.30
CA ILE A 3 -5.12 33.70 -16.07
C ILE A 3 -4.53 32.37 -15.64
N GLU A 4 -3.77 32.37 -14.55
CA GLU A 4 -3.37 31.13 -13.89
C GLU A 4 -4.58 30.57 -13.14
N LEU A 5 -4.93 29.33 -13.46
CA LEU A 5 -5.99 28.62 -12.75
C LEU A 5 -5.46 28.19 -11.38
N PRO A 6 -6.24 28.33 -10.30
CA PRO A 6 -5.83 27.81 -8.99
C PRO A 6 -5.65 26.29 -9.06
N PRO A 7 -4.75 25.71 -8.25
CA PRO A 7 -4.56 24.27 -8.19
C PRO A 7 -5.80 23.60 -7.62
N PHE A 8 -6.14 22.42 -8.17
CA PHE A 8 -7.14 21.55 -7.58
C PHE A 8 -6.59 20.91 -6.30
N LYS A 9 -7.20 21.16 -5.14
CA LYS A 9 -6.69 20.71 -3.85
C LYS A 9 -7.32 19.39 -3.44
N ILE A 10 -6.48 18.42 -3.12
CA ILE A 10 -6.89 17.11 -2.63
C ILE A 10 -6.39 16.96 -1.19
N LEU A 11 -7.31 16.78 -0.25
CA LEU A 11 -6.99 16.39 1.11
C LEU A 11 -6.91 14.88 1.18
N ALA A 12 -5.74 14.33 1.51
CA ALA A 12 -5.53 12.89 1.65
C ALA A 12 -5.27 12.50 3.11
N LEU A 13 -6.20 11.75 3.68
CA LEU A 13 -6.13 11.17 5.02
C LEU A 13 -5.83 9.68 4.87
N ALA A 14 -4.60 9.27 5.17
CA ALA A 14 -4.15 7.88 5.04
C ALA A 14 -3.08 7.54 6.08
N SER A 15 -2.66 6.27 6.15
CA SER A 15 -1.60 5.84 7.07
C SER A 15 -0.19 6.15 6.54
N PHE A 16 0.10 7.42 6.23
CA PHE A 16 1.37 7.84 5.63
C PHE A 16 2.59 7.63 6.54
N SER A 17 2.40 7.67 7.85
CA SER A 17 3.42 7.43 8.87
C SER A 17 2.78 6.81 10.12
N PRO A 18 2.80 5.48 10.26
CA PRO A 18 2.14 4.78 11.35
C PRO A 18 2.65 5.16 12.75
N ALA A 19 3.92 5.57 12.89
CA ALA A 19 4.48 6.01 14.16
C ALA A 19 4.02 7.43 14.58
N LEU A 20 3.43 8.22 13.66
CA LEU A 20 2.87 9.54 13.96
C LEU A 20 1.41 9.41 14.42
N GLU A 21 1.22 8.87 15.61
CA GLU A 21 -0.11 8.78 16.26
C GLU A 21 -0.32 9.98 17.20
N THR A 22 -0.72 11.11 16.62
CA THR A 22 -1.01 12.36 17.34
C THR A 22 -2.32 12.95 16.83
N ASN A 23 -3.02 13.73 17.66
CA ASN A 23 -4.24 14.45 17.27
C ASN A 23 -3.95 15.61 16.31
N ASN A 24 -2.71 16.11 16.30
CA ASN A 24 -2.27 17.22 15.45
C ASN A 24 -1.07 16.79 14.57
N PRO A 25 -1.27 15.89 13.59
CA PRO A 25 -0.22 15.42 12.70
C PRO A 25 0.21 16.52 11.73
N PRO A 26 1.46 16.51 11.21
CA PRO A 26 1.91 17.52 10.27
C PRO A 26 1.09 17.50 8.97
N ARG A 27 0.71 18.69 8.47
CA ARG A 27 0.04 18.87 7.18
C ARG A 27 1.08 19.00 6.09
N ILE A 28 1.27 17.96 5.30
CA ILE A 28 2.35 17.93 4.32
C ILE A 28 1.80 18.27 2.95
N LYS A 29 2.16 19.46 2.49
CA LYS A 29 1.87 19.89 1.13
C LYS A 29 2.79 19.19 0.13
N ALA A 30 2.21 18.68 -0.94
CA ALA A 30 2.89 18.02 -2.04
C ALA A 30 2.15 18.29 -3.36
N ASP A 31 2.77 17.90 -4.46
CA ASP A 31 2.23 17.94 -5.82
C ASP A 31 2.72 16.67 -6.56
N PRO A 32 2.24 16.39 -7.78
CA PRO A 32 2.61 15.18 -8.52
C PRO A 32 4.12 14.95 -8.71
N SER A 33 4.94 16.00 -8.66
CA SER A 33 6.40 15.94 -8.84
C SER A 33 7.19 15.91 -7.53
N SER A 34 6.56 16.15 -6.38
CA SER A 34 7.24 16.34 -5.09
C SER A 34 7.00 15.24 -4.05
N LEU A 35 6.57 14.05 -4.48
CA LEU A 35 6.31 12.90 -3.58
C LEU A 35 7.52 12.53 -2.70
N ASP A 36 8.73 12.47 -3.26
CA ASP A 36 9.93 12.16 -2.49
C ASP A 36 10.27 13.26 -1.46
N GLN A 37 9.96 14.52 -1.78
CA GLN A 37 10.10 15.62 -0.83
C GLN A 37 9.09 15.50 0.31
N ALA A 38 7.85 15.09 0.00
CA ALA A 38 6.83 14.81 1.01
C ALA A 38 7.23 13.68 1.95
N LEU A 39 7.76 12.57 1.41
CA LEU A 39 8.33 11.48 2.20
C LEU A 39 9.49 11.96 3.09
N THR A 40 10.40 12.76 2.55
CA THR A 40 11.54 13.32 3.30
C THR A 40 11.11 14.26 4.43
N LYS A 41 9.96 14.95 4.28
CA LYS A 41 9.38 15.81 5.32
C LYS A 41 8.70 14.98 6.42
N ILE A 42 7.93 13.96 6.04
CA ILE A 42 7.23 13.08 7.00
C ILE A 42 8.22 12.19 7.76
N ARG A 43 9.25 11.70 7.06
CA ARG A 43 10.22 10.69 7.53
C ARG A 43 9.52 9.53 8.23
N PRO A 44 8.61 8.82 7.55
CA PRO A 44 7.89 7.74 8.19
C PRO A 44 8.86 6.69 8.72
N THR A 45 8.70 6.40 10.00
CA THR A 45 9.41 5.35 10.72
C THR A 45 8.43 4.28 11.17
N LEU A 46 8.90 3.04 11.23
CA LEU A 46 8.13 1.91 11.69
C LEU A 46 9.06 0.94 12.40
N ASP A 47 8.71 0.54 13.62
CA ASP A 47 9.36 -0.58 14.29
C ASP A 47 8.59 -1.87 13.98
N ILE A 48 9.22 -2.79 13.26
CA ILE A 48 8.62 -4.05 12.85
C ILE A 48 9.06 -5.14 13.83
N PRO A 49 8.13 -5.82 14.53
CA PRO A 49 8.49 -6.89 15.45
C PRO A 49 9.05 -8.10 14.69
N LEU A 50 10.11 -8.70 15.26
CA LEU A 50 10.78 -9.87 14.73
C LEU A 50 10.68 -11.04 15.72
N ASP A 51 10.51 -12.25 15.20
CA ASP A 51 10.50 -13.47 16.00
C ASP A 51 11.92 -13.76 16.52
N ARG A 52 12.10 -13.75 17.84
CA ARG A 52 13.38 -14.02 18.51
C ARG A 52 13.91 -15.43 18.24
N ASN A 53 13.05 -16.36 17.84
CA ASN A 53 13.49 -17.71 17.45
C ASN A 53 14.18 -17.71 16.07
N GLN A 54 13.93 -16.70 15.25
CA GLN A 54 14.43 -16.59 13.88
C GLN A 54 15.50 -15.49 13.72
N PHE A 55 15.45 -14.45 14.56
CA PHE A 55 16.33 -13.28 14.48
C PHE A 55 16.98 -12.97 15.83
N PRO A 56 18.23 -12.44 15.83
CA PRO A 56 18.94 -12.08 17.05
C PRO A 56 18.34 -10.86 17.79
N THR A 57 17.53 -10.05 17.10
CA THR A 57 16.84 -8.87 17.66
C THR A 57 15.33 -9.09 17.70
N SER A 58 14.63 -8.37 18.57
CA SER A 58 13.16 -8.44 18.69
C SER A 58 12.41 -7.53 17.73
N SER A 59 13.10 -6.61 17.06
CA SER A 59 12.51 -5.72 16.07
C SER A 59 13.56 -5.16 15.11
N ILE A 60 13.07 -4.55 14.03
CA ILE A 60 13.85 -3.74 13.10
C ILE A 60 13.14 -2.40 12.88
N ASN A 61 13.88 -1.31 13.07
CA ASN A 61 13.41 0.01 12.70
C ASN A 61 13.62 0.27 11.21
N ILE A 62 12.52 0.56 10.50
CA ILE A 62 12.49 0.93 9.09
C ILE A 62 12.20 2.42 8.98
N SER A 63 12.96 3.11 8.13
CA SER A 63 12.76 4.52 7.79
C SER A 63 12.73 4.67 6.27
N ILE A 64 11.72 5.36 5.75
CA ILE A 64 11.54 5.60 4.31
C ILE A 64 11.71 7.09 4.04
N SER A 65 12.62 7.47 3.14
CA SER A 65 12.83 8.88 2.77
C SER A 65 12.37 9.20 1.36
N ARG A 66 12.21 8.18 0.51
CA ARG A 66 11.80 8.30 -0.90
C ARG A 66 11.07 7.05 -1.38
N MET A 67 10.31 7.18 -2.45
CA MET A 67 9.50 6.09 -3.03
C MET A 67 10.33 4.86 -3.42
N ALA A 68 11.61 5.07 -3.74
CA ALA A 68 12.53 3.99 -4.06
C ALA A 68 12.87 3.11 -2.85
N ASP A 69 12.78 3.62 -1.62
CA ASP A 69 13.20 2.88 -0.42
C ASP A 69 12.26 1.72 -0.09
N PHE A 70 11.02 1.73 -0.60
CA PHE A 70 10.11 0.58 -0.54
C PHE A 70 10.57 -0.65 -1.35
N ARG A 71 11.72 -0.59 -2.05
CA ARG A 71 12.27 -1.75 -2.78
C ARG A 71 13.16 -2.61 -1.87
N PRO A 72 13.10 -3.95 -1.95
CA PRO A 72 13.90 -4.85 -1.13
C PRO A 72 15.40 -4.56 -1.18
N LYS A 73 15.93 -4.25 -2.36
CA LYS A 73 17.33 -3.86 -2.56
C LYS A 73 17.72 -2.64 -1.74
N ASN A 74 16.84 -1.63 -1.63
CA ASN A 74 17.15 -0.42 -0.88
C ASN A 74 17.01 -0.64 0.63
N ILE A 75 15.98 -1.37 1.09
CA ILE A 75 15.85 -1.78 2.50
C ILE A 75 17.08 -2.58 2.95
N SER A 76 17.54 -3.53 2.13
CA SER A 76 18.70 -4.38 2.47
C SER A 76 20.03 -3.61 2.62
N ARG A 77 20.08 -2.36 2.13
CA ARG A 77 21.27 -1.50 2.21
C ARG A 77 21.29 -0.61 3.46
N THR A 78 20.18 -0.54 4.18
CA THR A 78 20.02 0.29 5.39
C THR A 78 20.90 -0.23 6.54
N ALA A 79 21.31 0.67 7.43
CA ALA A 79 22.14 0.31 8.59
C ALA A 79 21.43 -0.66 9.56
N PRO A 80 20.13 -0.48 9.91
CA PRO A 80 19.42 -1.43 10.77
C PRO A 80 19.40 -2.84 10.18
N PHE A 81 19.17 -2.94 8.86
CA PHE A 81 19.15 -4.23 8.18
C PHE A 81 20.53 -4.93 8.22
N LYS A 82 21.60 -4.22 7.84
CA LYS A 82 22.96 -4.79 7.83
C LYS A 82 23.39 -5.24 9.23
N SER A 83 23.10 -4.44 10.25
CA SER A 83 23.45 -4.75 11.64
C SER A 83 22.83 -6.05 12.13
N ILE A 84 21.59 -6.37 11.74
CA ILE A 84 20.94 -7.64 12.09
C ILE A 84 21.60 -8.81 11.34
N ILE A 85 21.92 -8.63 10.05
CA ILE A 85 22.56 -9.68 9.24
C ILE A 85 23.98 -10.02 9.74
N GLU A 86 24.75 -9.01 10.14
CA GLU A 86 26.10 -9.19 10.70
C GLU A 86 26.12 -9.95 12.04
N GLN A 87 24.98 -10.04 12.74
CA GLN A 87 24.84 -10.81 13.98
C GLN A 87 24.57 -12.31 13.74
N PHE A 88 24.22 -12.71 12.51
CA PHE A 88 24.11 -14.13 12.19
C PHE A 88 25.51 -14.74 12.06
N PRO A 89 25.71 -15.99 12.54
CA PRO A 89 26.98 -16.67 12.35
C PRO A 89 27.28 -16.80 10.86
N ALA A 90 28.52 -16.50 10.46
CA ALA A 90 28.95 -16.65 9.07
C ALA A 90 28.68 -18.09 8.62
N GLU A 91 27.95 -18.26 7.52
CA GLU A 91 27.75 -19.58 6.91
C GLU A 91 29.14 -20.18 6.65
N THR A 92 29.46 -21.27 7.34
CA THR A 92 30.61 -22.10 7.02
C THR A 92 30.33 -22.71 5.66
N THR A 93 30.78 -22.04 4.60
CA THR A 93 30.80 -22.64 3.27
C THR A 93 31.63 -23.91 3.40
N PRO A 94 31.09 -25.12 3.17
CA PRO A 94 31.92 -26.31 3.15
C PRO A 94 33.02 -26.06 2.10
N PRO A 95 34.28 -26.41 2.39
CA PRO A 95 35.36 -26.16 1.46
C PRO A 95 34.98 -26.77 0.11
N ARG A 96 34.95 -25.93 -0.94
CA ARG A 96 34.94 -26.41 -2.32
C ARG A 96 36.08 -27.41 -2.41
N GLN A 97 35.75 -28.70 -2.54
CA GLN A 97 36.72 -29.71 -2.92
C GLN A 97 37.32 -29.20 -4.23
N GLN A 98 38.58 -28.81 -4.16
CA GLN A 98 39.35 -28.44 -5.34
C GLN A 98 39.43 -29.69 -6.19
N GLY A 99 38.58 -29.78 -7.22
CA GLY A 99 38.73 -30.78 -8.26
C GLY A 99 40.12 -30.65 -8.84
N ALA A 100 40.88 -31.75 -8.79
CA ALA A 100 42.19 -31.88 -9.41
C ALA A 100 42.11 -31.49 -10.91
N PRO A 101 43.21 -30.97 -11.50
CA PRO A 101 43.19 -30.51 -12.89
C PRO A 101 42.99 -31.70 -13.83
N SER A 102 41.95 -31.63 -14.67
CA SER A 102 41.68 -32.64 -15.69
C SER A 102 42.69 -32.50 -16.83
N ALA A 103 43.54 -33.51 -17.01
CA ALA A 103 44.36 -33.68 -18.21
C ALA A 103 43.45 -34.00 -19.41
N LYS A 104 43.73 -33.35 -20.54
CA LYS A 104 43.20 -33.74 -21.86
C LYS A 104 44.00 -34.94 -22.37
N ASP A 105 43.34 -36.00 -22.80
CA ASP A 105 43.27 -36.39 -24.22
C ASP A 105 42.62 -37.77 -24.45
N SER A 106 41.81 -37.81 -25.52
CA SER A 106 41.46 -38.92 -26.43
C SER A 106 40.98 -40.27 -25.89
N ALA A 107 39.75 -40.68 -26.26
CA ALA A 107 39.50 -41.69 -27.29
C ALA A 107 38.00 -42.01 -27.46
N ALA A 108 37.61 -42.11 -28.74
CA ALA A 108 36.54 -42.86 -29.41
C ALA A 108 35.32 -43.44 -28.63
N LEU A 109 34.14 -43.07 -29.15
CA LEU A 109 32.96 -43.90 -29.43
C LEU A 109 32.96 -45.34 -28.88
N ASP A 110 32.10 -45.60 -27.90
CA ASP A 110 31.21 -46.77 -27.83
C ASP A 110 30.37 -46.70 -26.54
N ASP A 111 29.06 -46.42 -26.71
CA ASP A 111 27.93 -47.04 -26.00
C ASP A 111 26.66 -46.21 -26.19
N ILE A 112 26.25 -46.15 -27.44
CA ILE A 112 24.86 -45.96 -27.84
C ILE A 112 24.21 -47.34 -27.72
N PHE A 113 23.90 -47.82 -26.51
CA PHE A 113 22.89 -48.87 -26.21
C PHE A 113 22.95 -49.24 -24.71
N SER A 114 22.47 -48.35 -23.84
CA SER A 114 21.94 -48.76 -22.53
C SER A 114 20.68 -47.96 -22.22
N MET A 115 19.61 -48.34 -22.92
CA MET A 115 18.25 -47.95 -22.60
C MET A 115 17.65 -49.03 -21.70
N ILE A 116 16.99 -48.59 -20.63
CA ILE A 116 16.02 -49.31 -19.78
C ILE A 116 16.65 -50.13 -18.64
N ASP A 117 16.74 -49.52 -17.45
CA ASP A 117 16.08 -50.11 -16.27
C ASP A 117 15.77 -49.03 -15.21
N SER A 118 14.49 -48.99 -14.84
CA SER A 118 13.90 -48.67 -13.54
C SER A 118 14.58 -47.69 -12.59
N GLY A 119 13.86 -46.60 -12.33
CA GLY A 119 14.03 -45.81 -11.12
C GLY A 119 13.24 -44.52 -11.21
N GLN A 120 12.03 -44.51 -10.63
CA GLN A 120 11.31 -43.28 -10.33
C GLN A 120 12.26 -42.34 -9.58
N THR A 121 12.70 -41.27 -10.24
CA THR A 121 13.27 -40.12 -9.53
C THR A 121 12.09 -39.44 -8.86
N GLU A 122 11.70 -39.95 -7.69
CA GLU A 122 11.04 -39.14 -6.68
C GLU A 122 11.93 -37.91 -6.49
N GLN A 123 11.54 -36.79 -7.09
CA GLN A 123 12.02 -35.48 -6.67
C GLN A 123 11.55 -35.31 -5.23
N GLN A 124 12.39 -35.76 -4.30
CA GLN A 124 12.31 -35.35 -2.91
C GLN A 124 12.23 -33.82 -2.89
N PRO A 125 11.21 -33.23 -2.26
CA PRO A 125 11.17 -31.78 -2.11
C PRO A 125 12.43 -31.37 -1.34
N ALA A 126 13.21 -30.47 -1.93
CA ALA A 126 14.41 -29.94 -1.31
C ALA A 126 14.09 -29.46 0.12
N SER A 127 14.89 -29.91 1.08
CA SER A 127 14.76 -29.59 2.50
C SER A 127 14.65 -28.07 2.73
N PRO A 128 13.75 -27.58 3.61
CA PRO A 128 13.51 -26.14 3.85
C PRO A 128 14.63 -25.41 4.63
N GLN A 129 15.86 -25.94 4.64
CA GLN A 129 16.87 -25.58 5.65
C GLN A 129 17.96 -24.60 5.19
N HIS A 130 17.91 -24.07 3.96
CA HIS A 130 18.92 -23.15 3.44
C HIS A 130 18.32 -21.82 2.93
N GLU A 131 17.32 -21.28 3.61
CA GLU A 131 16.91 -19.88 3.38
C GLU A 131 17.88 -18.93 4.10
N GLN A 132 18.63 -18.14 3.33
CA GLN A 132 19.59 -17.16 3.87
C GLN A 132 18.92 -16.17 4.84
N PRO A 133 19.56 -15.77 5.95
CA PRO A 133 18.99 -14.83 6.94
C PRO A 133 18.44 -13.51 6.33
N LYS A 134 19.07 -13.03 5.25
CA LYS A 134 18.66 -11.86 4.48
C LYS A 134 17.24 -11.99 3.90
N ALA A 135 16.93 -13.17 3.36
CA ALA A 135 15.65 -13.48 2.74
C ALA A 135 14.51 -13.44 3.76
N LYS A 136 14.70 -14.13 4.88
CA LYS A 136 13.73 -14.16 5.99
C LYS A 136 13.47 -12.79 6.59
N LEU A 137 14.51 -11.97 6.76
CA LEU A 137 14.34 -10.63 7.29
C LEU A 137 13.51 -9.74 6.35
N LEU A 138 13.78 -9.80 5.04
CA LEU A 138 12.95 -9.08 4.06
C LEU A 138 11.51 -9.62 4.04
N GLN A 139 11.33 -10.93 4.13
CA GLN A 139 10.00 -11.52 4.20
C GLN A 139 9.23 -11.01 5.42
N ALA A 140 9.86 -10.94 6.60
CA ALA A 140 9.24 -10.38 7.80
C ALA A 140 8.81 -8.92 7.61
N ILE A 141 9.68 -8.09 7.01
CA ILE A 141 9.39 -6.67 6.73
C ILE A 141 8.22 -6.52 5.76
N PHE A 142 8.24 -7.21 4.61
CA PHE A 142 7.20 -7.08 3.58
C PHE A 142 5.89 -7.83 3.90
N ALA A 143 5.92 -8.73 4.90
CA ALA A 143 4.72 -9.37 5.44
C ALA A 143 4.05 -8.56 6.56
N ASP A 144 4.74 -7.56 7.14
CA ASP A 144 4.18 -6.74 8.21
C ASP A 144 2.97 -5.92 7.73
N PRO A 145 1.81 -6.04 8.39
CA PRO A 145 0.58 -5.36 7.95
C PRO A 145 0.68 -3.84 8.03
N THR A 146 1.40 -3.31 9.01
CA THR A 146 1.55 -1.86 9.21
C THR A 146 2.45 -1.26 8.12
N PHE A 147 3.54 -1.94 7.78
CA PHE A 147 4.40 -1.58 6.65
C PHE A 147 3.63 -1.59 5.34
N ARG A 148 2.83 -2.64 5.09
CA ARG A 148 2.01 -2.75 3.88
C ARG A 148 0.94 -1.65 3.81
N LYS A 149 0.27 -1.31 4.92
CA LYS A 149 -0.72 -0.22 4.97
C LYS A 149 -0.08 1.12 4.61
N MET A 150 1.11 1.39 5.12
CA MET A 150 1.89 2.58 4.78
C MET A 150 2.35 2.58 3.32
N GLU A 151 2.93 1.48 2.82
CA GLU A 151 3.33 1.36 1.41
C GLU A 151 2.11 1.58 0.49
N ALA A 152 0.96 0.99 0.82
CA ALA A 152 -0.27 1.09 0.03
C ALA A 152 -0.75 2.54 -0.12
N ALA A 153 -0.71 3.34 0.94
CA ALA A 153 -1.07 4.77 0.91
C ALA A 153 -0.15 5.57 -0.02
N TRP A 154 1.18 5.38 0.11
CA TRP A 154 2.16 6.06 -0.74
C TRP A 154 2.09 5.62 -2.21
N ARG A 155 1.81 4.34 -2.46
CA ARG A 155 1.57 3.81 -3.82
C ARG A 155 0.28 4.34 -4.42
N GLY A 156 -0.77 4.50 -3.62
CA GLY A 156 -2.03 5.13 -4.03
C GLY A 156 -1.82 6.59 -4.43
N LEU A 157 -1.09 7.35 -3.62
CA LEU A 157 -0.69 8.71 -3.96
C LEU A 157 0.15 8.78 -5.25
N ALA A 158 1.08 7.83 -5.45
CA ALA A 158 1.88 7.75 -6.67
C ALA A 158 1.04 7.40 -7.91
N LEU A 159 0.03 6.53 -7.77
CA LEU A 159 -0.93 6.24 -8.85
C LEU A 159 -1.68 7.50 -9.27
N LEU A 160 -2.17 8.26 -8.29
CA LEU A 160 -2.87 9.52 -8.50
C LEU A 160 -1.97 10.57 -9.16
N ALA A 161 -0.76 10.78 -8.64
CA ALA A 161 0.22 11.71 -9.20
C ALA A 161 0.53 11.41 -10.67
N LYS A 162 0.63 10.13 -11.04
CA LYS A 162 0.90 9.70 -12.42
C LYS A 162 -0.20 10.12 -13.41
N GLN A 163 -1.43 10.36 -12.95
CA GLN A 163 -2.54 10.77 -13.82
C GLN A 163 -2.49 12.25 -14.21
N ILE A 164 -1.52 13.01 -13.69
CA ILE A 164 -1.35 14.44 -13.98
C ILE A 164 0.03 14.61 -14.65
N PRO A 165 0.09 14.55 -15.99
CA PRO A 165 1.33 14.75 -16.73
C PRO A 165 1.97 16.11 -16.43
N SER A 166 3.30 16.14 -16.44
CA SER A 166 4.06 17.39 -16.33
C SER A 166 3.67 18.35 -17.47
N GLY A 167 3.41 19.62 -17.13
CA GLY A 167 2.94 20.62 -18.10
C GLY A 167 1.43 20.61 -18.35
N SER A 168 0.65 19.85 -17.57
CA SER A 168 -0.81 19.99 -17.54
C SER A 168 -1.22 21.44 -17.26
N LYS A 169 -2.26 21.93 -17.95
CA LYS A 169 -2.80 23.28 -17.73
C LYS A 169 -3.38 23.46 -16.33
N ASN A 170 -3.96 22.38 -15.79
CA ASN A 170 -4.49 22.32 -14.45
C ASN A 170 -3.42 21.70 -13.54
N SER A 171 -3.09 22.40 -12.46
CA SER A 171 -2.23 21.90 -11.40
C SER A 171 -3.05 21.25 -10.30
N VAL A 172 -2.42 20.37 -9.52
CA VAL A 172 -3.05 19.69 -8.38
C VAL A 172 -2.12 19.81 -7.19
N GLU A 173 -2.68 20.18 -6.04
CA GLU A 173 -1.99 20.25 -4.75
C GLU A 173 -2.56 19.18 -3.83
N PHE A 174 -1.69 18.46 -3.13
CA PHE A 174 -2.05 17.48 -2.12
C PHE A 174 -1.76 18.04 -0.74
N THR A 175 -2.71 17.89 0.18
CA THR A 175 -2.48 18.02 1.62
C THR A 175 -2.53 16.63 2.22
N LEU A 176 -1.36 16.10 2.59
CA LEU A 176 -1.21 14.75 3.13
C LEU A 176 -1.24 14.80 4.65
N ILE A 177 -2.06 13.94 5.24
CA ILE A 177 -2.24 13.87 6.69
C ILE A 177 -2.22 12.41 7.12
N SER A 178 -1.30 12.09 8.04
CA SER A 178 -1.18 10.75 8.59
C SER A 178 -2.26 10.52 9.64
N ILE A 179 -3.03 9.45 9.48
CA ILE A 179 -4.10 9.05 10.40
C ILE A 179 -3.95 7.60 10.88
N SER A 180 -4.50 7.35 12.05
CA SER A 180 -4.76 6.06 12.68
C SER A 180 -6.24 5.98 13.10
N ASP A 181 -6.67 4.82 13.55
CA ASP A 181 -8.02 4.62 14.05
C ASP A 181 -8.32 5.50 15.26
N ASN A 182 -7.29 5.86 16.06
CA ASN A 182 -7.44 6.57 17.33
C ASN A 182 -7.43 8.09 17.18
N ASN A 183 -6.75 8.63 16.18
CA ASN A 183 -6.62 10.08 16.00
C ASN A 183 -7.56 10.68 14.95
N LEU A 184 -8.23 9.87 14.12
CA LEU A 184 -8.97 10.35 12.95
C LEU A 184 -10.04 11.42 13.28
N ILE A 185 -10.86 11.20 14.31
CA ILE A 185 -11.90 12.16 14.69
C ILE A 185 -11.29 13.49 15.18
N PRO A 186 -10.38 13.50 16.17
CA PRO A 186 -9.68 14.72 16.59
C PRO A 186 -9.01 15.47 15.42
N VAL A 187 -8.39 14.74 14.50
CA VAL A 187 -7.75 15.32 13.31
C VAL A 187 -8.78 16.02 12.42
N LEU A 188 -9.93 15.41 12.17
CA LEU A 188 -11.01 16.02 11.39
C LEU A 188 -11.58 17.28 12.06
N ASP A 189 -11.68 17.28 13.40
CA ASP A 189 -12.13 18.44 14.17
C ASP A 189 -11.18 19.63 13.97
N GLU A 190 -9.87 19.42 14.13
CA GLU A 190 -8.87 20.48 13.92
C GLU A 190 -8.86 20.99 12.47
N LEU A 191 -9.00 20.08 11.50
CA LEU A 191 -9.01 20.45 10.08
C LEU A 191 -10.25 21.24 9.68
N ALA A 192 -11.37 21.05 10.37
CA ALA A 192 -12.61 21.76 10.07
C ALA A 192 -12.41 23.27 10.27
N GLU A 193 -11.69 23.65 11.32
CA GLU A 193 -11.36 25.04 11.61
C GLU A 193 -10.28 25.57 10.65
N GLU A 194 -9.19 24.83 10.48
CA GLU A 194 -8.03 25.24 9.70
C GLU A 194 -8.34 25.44 8.21
N LEU A 195 -9.11 24.53 7.61
CA LEU A 195 -9.36 24.52 6.18
C LEU A 195 -10.58 25.35 5.78
N SER A 196 -11.33 25.93 6.74
CA SER A 196 -12.53 26.73 6.46
C SER A 196 -12.30 27.89 5.46
N ALA A 197 -11.13 28.52 5.51
CA ALA A 197 -10.77 29.61 4.59
C ALA A 197 -10.30 29.12 3.21
N THR A 198 -9.81 27.88 3.13
CA THR A 198 -9.29 27.28 1.88
C THR A 198 -9.65 25.80 1.82
N PRO A 199 -10.94 25.48 1.62
CA PRO A 199 -11.40 24.09 1.63
C PRO A 199 -10.74 23.29 0.49
N PRO A 200 -10.57 21.98 0.67
CA PRO A 200 -10.18 21.10 -0.42
C PRO A 200 -11.32 20.96 -1.44
N GLU A 201 -11.01 20.54 -2.67
CA GLU A 201 -12.04 20.19 -3.67
C GLU A 201 -12.35 18.69 -3.72
N LEU A 202 -11.50 17.86 -3.12
CA LEU A 202 -11.70 16.42 -2.97
C LEU A 202 -11.06 15.93 -1.68
N ILE A 203 -11.79 15.13 -0.91
CA ILE A 203 -11.31 14.51 0.33
C ILE A 203 -11.15 13.01 0.11
N LEU A 204 -9.99 12.45 0.44
CA LEU A 204 -9.71 11.02 0.37
C LEU A 204 -9.51 10.50 1.77
N LEU A 205 -10.34 9.53 2.17
CA LEU A 205 -10.15 8.78 3.40
C LEU A 205 -9.75 7.34 3.07
N ASP A 206 -8.44 7.08 3.05
CA ASP A 206 -7.89 5.73 2.97
C ASP A 206 -7.84 5.09 4.36
N HIS A 207 -9.03 4.75 4.83
CA HIS A 207 -9.24 4.05 6.08
C HIS A 207 -10.44 3.12 5.93
N ASN A 208 -10.23 1.81 6.12
CA ASN A 208 -11.25 0.79 5.89
C ASN A 208 -12.30 0.80 7.00
N LEU A 209 -13.44 1.44 6.73
CA LEU A 209 -14.59 1.41 7.63
C LEU A 209 -15.28 0.04 7.63
N SER A 210 -15.80 -0.33 8.79
CA SER A 210 -16.62 -1.52 9.03
C SER A 210 -18.05 -1.12 9.44
N ASN A 211 -18.95 -2.09 9.67
CA ASN A 211 -20.28 -1.83 10.22
C ASN A 211 -20.27 -1.60 11.75
N SER A 212 -19.10 -1.57 12.39
CA SER A 212 -18.98 -1.34 13.83
C SER A 212 -19.45 0.07 14.24
N PRO A 213 -19.93 0.26 15.48
CA PRO A 213 -20.34 1.58 15.99
C PRO A 213 -19.25 2.65 15.88
N ARG A 214 -17.98 2.27 16.07
CA ARG A 214 -16.83 3.17 15.94
C ARG A 214 -16.65 3.64 14.49
N SER A 215 -16.63 2.72 13.53
CA SER A 215 -16.52 3.07 12.11
C SER A 215 -17.69 3.90 11.62
N MET A 216 -18.91 3.64 12.11
CA MET A 216 -20.07 4.45 11.77
C MET A 216 -20.03 5.85 12.39
N GLY A 217 -19.46 6.00 13.60
CA GLY A 217 -19.19 7.32 14.18
C GLY A 217 -18.12 8.10 13.39
N ILE A 218 -17.09 7.42 12.88
CA ILE A 218 -16.12 8.03 11.95
C ILE A 218 -16.81 8.47 10.66
N LEU A 219 -17.66 7.62 10.06
CA LEU A 219 -18.40 7.94 8.84
C LEU A 219 -19.26 9.20 9.02
N GLU A 220 -20.02 9.28 10.10
CA GLU A 220 -20.83 10.45 10.45
C GLU A 220 -19.97 11.71 10.53
N ARG A 221 -18.82 11.65 11.20
CA ARG A 221 -17.93 12.80 11.30
C ARG A 221 -17.35 13.22 9.95
N VAL A 222 -17.03 12.27 9.09
CA VAL A 222 -16.53 12.53 7.73
C VAL A 222 -17.62 13.12 6.84
N MET A 223 -18.87 12.68 7.00
CA MET A 223 -20.04 13.26 6.32
C MET A 223 -20.20 14.73 6.69
N ASP A 224 -20.21 15.05 7.98
CA ASP A 224 -20.31 16.43 8.47
C ASP A 224 -19.14 17.28 7.96
N PHE A 225 -17.92 16.73 7.99
CA PHE A 225 -16.73 17.43 7.52
C PHE A 225 -16.80 17.73 6.01
N ALA A 226 -17.20 16.75 5.20
CA ALA A 226 -17.34 16.89 3.75
C ALA A 226 -18.42 17.91 3.37
N GLU A 227 -19.58 17.88 4.05
CA GLU A 227 -20.65 18.84 3.87
C GLU A 227 -20.22 20.27 4.23
N ASN A 228 -19.55 20.45 5.38
CA ASN A 228 -19.05 21.76 5.80
C ASN A 228 -18.00 22.33 4.84
N MET A 229 -17.16 21.47 4.24
CA MET A 229 -16.15 21.87 3.26
C MET A 229 -16.74 22.06 1.85
N LEU A 230 -17.99 21.67 1.62
CA LEU A 230 -18.62 21.58 0.29
C LEU A 230 -17.76 20.78 -0.70
N ALA A 231 -17.15 19.70 -0.20
CA ALA A 231 -16.18 18.91 -0.94
C ALA A 231 -16.54 17.42 -0.84
N PRO A 232 -16.68 16.69 -1.97
CA PRO A 232 -16.98 15.27 -1.91
C PRO A 232 -15.85 14.49 -1.23
N ALA A 233 -16.21 13.52 -0.40
CA ALA A 233 -15.27 12.62 0.28
C ALA A 233 -15.38 11.20 -0.26
N THR A 234 -14.28 10.66 -0.78
CA THR A 234 -14.18 9.24 -1.11
C THR A 234 -13.76 8.48 0.13
N VAL A 235 -14.58 7.52 0.56
CA VAL A 235 -14.39 6.81 1.82
C VAL A 235 -14.27 5.31 1.57
N GLY A 236 -13.20 4.71 2.07
CA GLY A 236 -12.95 3.28 1.95
C GLY A 236 -13.79 2.44 2.92
N PHE A 237 -14.48 1.44 2.40
CA PHE A 237 -15.15 0.40 3.18
C PHE A 237 -14.38 -0.90 3.07
N GLY A 238 -13.99 -1.45 4.22
CA GLY A 238 -13.24 -2.70 4.31
C GLY A 238 -14.12 -3.95 4.14
N PRO A 239 -13.50 -5.14 4.01
CA PRO A 239 -14.23 -6.39 3.90
C PRO A 239 -15.12 -6.65 5.13
N GLN A 240 -14.71 -6.18 6.31
CA GLN A 240 -15.48 -6.31 7.55
C GLN A 240 -16.80 -5.54 7.52
N PHE A 241 -16.93 -4.47 6.71
CA PHE A 241 -18.22 -3.83 6.49
C PHE A 241 -19.22 -4.78 5.85
N PHE A 242 -18.74 -5.71 5.02
CA PHE A 242 -19.53 -6.71 4.31
C PHE A 242 -19.55 -8.07 5.03
N GLU A 243 -19.16 -8.11 6.31
CA GLU A 243 -19.05 -9.33 7.13
C GLU A 243 -18.03 -10.35 6.58
N LEU A 244 -17.08 -9.89 5.77
CA LEU A 244 -16.00 -10.70 5.22
C LEU A 244 -14.73 -10.55 6.07
N GLN A 245 -14.00 -11.66 6.24
CA GLN A 245 -12.67 -11.63 6.86
C GLN A 245 -11.64 -10.92 5.98
N ASN A 246 -11.76 -11.11 4.66
CA ASN A 246 -10.91 -10.48 3.65
C ASN A 246 -11.62 -10.52 2.27
N TRP A 247 -11.09 -9.76 1.32
CA TRP A 247 -11.66 -9.66 -0.03
C TRP A 247 -11.58 -10.96 -0.86
N ALA A 248 -10.78 -11.96 -0.48
CA ALA A 248 -10.79 -13.25 -1.18
C ALA A 248 -12.11 -14.00 -0.97
N GLY A 249 -12.88 -13.66 0.07
CA GLY A 249 -14.23 -14.18 0.30
C GLY A 249 -15.33 -13.44 -0.46
N ALA A 250 -15.01 -12.50 -1.35
CA ALA A 250 -16.02 -11.67 -2.03
C ALA A 250 -17.03 -12.48 -2.86
N GLU A 251 -16.65 -13.65 -3.37
CA GLU A 251 -17.55 -14.58 -4.07
C GLU A 251 -18.68 -15.14 -3.19
N LYS A 252 -18.50 -15.11 -1.87
CA LYS A 252 -19.50 -15.55 -0.88
C LYS A 252 -20.44 -14.42 -0.48
N LEU A 253 -20.20 -13.20 -0.97
CA LEU A 253 -21.00 -12.04 -0.63
C LEU A 253 -22.41 -12.21 -1.19
N GLN A 254 -23.39 -12.16 -0.28
CA GLN A 254 -24.80 -12.13 -0.68
C GLN A 254 -25.14 -10.83 -1.43
N PHE A 255 -26.33 -10.75 -2.01
CA PHE A 255 -26.80 -9.54 -2.69
C PHE A 255 -26.75 -8.33 -1.72
N ILE A 256 -25.93 -7.33 -2.08
CA ILE A 256 -25.59 -6.21 -1.18
C ILE A 256 -26.81 -5.47 -0.66
N PRO A 257 -27.84 -5.13 -1.47
CA PRO A 257 -29.04 -4.48 -0.94
C PRO A 257 -29.71 -5.28 0.18
N THR A 258 -29.79 -6.60 0.07
CA THR A 258 -30.36 -7.46 1.13
C THR A 258 -29.49 -7.48 2.37
N LEU A 259 -28.15 -7.57 2.21
CA LEU A 259 -27.21 -7.49 3.33
C LEU A 259 -27.43 -6.20 4.14
N LEU A 260 -27.49 -5.05 3.46
CA LEU A 260 -27.59 -3.74 4.11
C LEU A 260 -28.94 -3.48 4.80
N GLU A 261 -29.95 -4.34 4.59
CA GLU A 261 -31.20 -4.30 5.35
C GLU A 261 -31.11 -4.98 6.72
N GLY A 262 -30.04 -5.75 6.97
CA GLY A 262 -29.80 -6.44 8.22
C GLY A 262 -29.78 -5.54 9.46
N ALA A 263 -29.91 -6.14 10.64
CA ALA A 263 -30.04 -5.43 11.90
C ALA A 263 -28.73 -4.71 12.29
N GLU A 264 -27.60 -5.32 11.94
CA GLU A 264 -26.24 -4.80 12.12
C GLU A 264 -25.98 -3.48 11.37
N TYR A 265 -26.77 -3.18 10.33
CA TYR A 265 -26.67 -1.95 9.55
C TYR A 265 -27.63 -0.84 10.01
N GLY A 266 -28.24 -0.96 11.19
CA GLY A 266 -29.17 0.06 11.71
C GLY A 266 -28.59 1.49 11.67
N ARG A 267 -27.34 1.68 12.13
CA ARG A 267 -26.68 3.00 12.10
C ARG A 267 -26.35 3.46 10.68
N TRP A 268 -25.89 2.56 9.81
CA TRP A 268 -25.66 2.85 8.39
C TRP A 268 -26.94 3.34 7.70
N LYS A 269 -28.08 2.69 7.95
CA LYS A 269 -29.38 3.09 7.41
C LYS A 269 -29.77 4.49 7.87
N THR A 270 -29.55 4.84 9.15
CA THR A 270 -29.77 6.20 9.66
C THR A 270 -28.89 7.22 8.97
N LEU A 271 -27.58 6.95 8.85
CA LEU A 271 -26.62 7.87 8.22
C LEU A 271 -26.97 8.12 6.75
N ARG A 272 -27.36 7.08 6.00
CA ARG A 272 -27.76 7.21 4.59
C ARG A 272 -28.94 8.15 4.33
N GLN A 273 -29.78 8.41 5.33
CA GLN A 273 -30.91 9.33 5.20
C GLN A 273 -30.54 10.79 5.49
N GLN A 274 -29.34 11.04 6.03
CA GLN A 274 -28.88 12.40 6.30
C GLN A 274 -28.51 13.10 4.98
N PRO A 275 -28.76 14.42 4.84
CA PRO A 275 -28.34 15.20 3.67
C PRO A 275 -26.84 15.08 3.40
N ALA A 276 -26.03 15.06 4.46
CA ALA A 276 -24.59 14.93 4.42
C ALA A 276 -24.10 13.66 3.67
N ALA A 277 -24.94 12.62 3.57
CA ALA A 277 -24.60 11.39 2.85
C ALA A 277 -24.40 11.62 1.34
N GLY A 278 -25.00 12.69 0.79
CA GLY A 278 -24.82 13.09 -0.61
C GLY A 278 -23.39 13.53 -0.95
N TRP A 279 -22.56 13.83 0.05
CA TRP A 279 -21.16 14.20 -0.12
C TRP A 279 -20.21 13.00 -0.12
N ILE A 280 -20.69 11.79 0.16
CA ILE A 280 -19.84 10.60 0.30
C ILE A 280 -19.87 9.75 -0.96
N VAL A 281 -18.68 9.42 -1.45
CA VAL A 281 -18.44 8.35 -2.43
C VAL A 281 -17.92 7.13 -1.68
N ALA A 282 -18.82 6.17 -1.42
CA ALA A 282 -18.45 4.91 -0.77
C ALA A 282 -17.66 4.01 -1.73
N CYS A 283 -16.42 3.71 -1.37
CA CYS A 283 -15.50 2.90 -2.17
C CYS A 283 -15.32 1.53 -1.50
N ALA A 284 -15.62 0.45 -2.21
CA ALA A 284 -15.44 -0.92 -1.72
C ALA A 284 -14.43 -1.66 -2.59
N GLY A 285 -13.55 -2.43 -1.95
CA GLY A 285 -12.51 -3.20 -2.63
C GLY A 285 -11.20 -2.45 -2.79
N ASN A 286 -10.22 -3.19 -3.30
CA ASN A 286 -8.84 -2.73 -3.47
C ASN A 286 -8.39 -2.93 -4.91
N ILE A 287 -7.43 -2.12 -5.33
CA ILE A 287 -6.68 -2.27 -6.58
C ILE A 287 -5.25 -2.70 -6.30
N MET A 288 -4.59 -3.30 -7.29
CA MET A 288 -3.20 -3.70 -7.14
C MET A 288 -2.28 -2.47 -7.22
N GLY A 289 -1.65 -2.09 -6.12
CA GLY A 289 -0.68 -1.00 -6.07
C GLY A 289 0.73 -1.43 -6.48
N ARG A 290 1.06 -2.71 -6.25
CA ARG A 290 2.34 -3.32 -6.66
C ARG A 290 2.17 -4.82 -6.82
N THR A 291 2.78 -5.39 -7.86
CA THR A 291 2.97 -6.84 -7.95
C THR A 291 3.88 -7.34 -6.83
N MET A 292 3.87 -8.64 -6.55
CA MET A 292 4.88 -9.21 -5.66
C MET A 292 6.27 -8.90 -6.21
N HIS A 293 7.21 -8.60 -5.31
CA HIS A 293 8.60 -8.38 -5.69
C HIS A 293 9.15 -9.64 -6.34
N SER A 294 9.55 -9.52 -7.60
CA SER A 294 10.31 -10.57 -8.27
C SER A 294 11.74 -10.58 -7.74
N PRO A 295 12.45 -11.70 -7.84
CA PRO A 295 13.86 -11.77 -7.50
C PRO A 295 14.66 -10.74 -8.32
N GLU A 296 15.22 -9.73 -7.66
CA GLU A 296 16.12 -8.75 -8.29
C GLU A 296 17.55 -9.31 -8.35
N ALA A 297 18.38 -8.86 -9.30
CA ALA A 297 19.79 -9.28 -9.38
C ALA A 297 20.52 -9.09 -8.04
N GLY A 298 21.04 -10.19 -7.45
CA GLY A 298 21.60 -10.23 -6.10
C GLY A 298 20.65 -10.78 -5.01
N PHE A 299 19.50 -11.31 -5.41
CA PHE A 299 18.56 -12.07 -4.59
C PHE A 299 18.21 -13.37 -5.34
N GLU A 300 18.39 -14.53 -4.71
CA GLU A 300 18.11 -15.81 -5.34
C GLU A 300 16.61 -15.99 -5.61
N ASN A 301 16.28 -16.73 -6.68
CA ASN A 301 14.96 -16.76 -7.30
C ASN A 301 13.79 -17.26 -6.42
N SER A 302 14.06 -17.74 -5.20
CA SER A 302 13.09 -18.37 -4.31
C SER A 302 12.84 -17.61 -2.99
N SER A 303 13.55 -16.51 -2.72
CA SER A 303 13.79 -16.11 -1.32
C SER A 303 12.92 -14.97 -0.77
N LEU A 304 11.91 -14.49 -1.49
CA LEU A 304 10.99 -13.47 -0.99
C LEU A 304 9.55 -13.89 -1.21
N SER A 305 9.05 -14.78 -0.35
CA SER A 305 7.65 -15.17 -0.34
C SER A 305 6.81 -14.10 0.35
N GLU A 306 6.45 -13.04 -0.37
CA GLU A 306 5.39 -12.12 0.07
C GLU A 306 4.05 -12.89 0.16
N ARG A 307 3.19 -12.51 1.11
CA ARG A 307 1.85 -13.14 1.26
C ARG A 307 0.92 -12.92 0.06
N GLY A 308 1.29 -12.03 -0.85
CA GLY A 308 0.50 -11.63 -2.01
C GLY A 308 0.91 -10.25 -2.52
N PRO A 309 0.28 -9.77 -3.61
CA PRO A 309 0.52 -8.42 -4.12
C PRO A 309 0.12 -7.35 -3.10
N LEU A 310 0.68 -6.15 -3.26
CA LEU A 310 0.28 -5.01 -2.44
C LEU A 310 -1.06 -4.48 -2.96
N TRP A 311 -2.06 -4.52 -2.09
CA TRP A 311 -3.39 -3.99 -2.35
C TRP A 311 -3.50 -2.58 -1.80
N THR A 312 -3.96 -1.66 -2.63
CA THR A 312 -4.22 -0.26 -2.32
C THR A 312 -5.73 -0.01 -2.38
N ASN A 313 -6.23 0.82 -1.48
CA ASN A 313 -7.65 1.13 -1.40
C ASN A 313 -8.17 1.80 -2.69
N SER A 314 -9.39 1.47 -3.11
CA SER A 314 -10.02 1.99 -4.32
C SER A 314 -10.31 3.51 -4.26
N VAL A 315 -10.29 4.14 -3.08
CA VAL A 315 -10.37 5.60 -2.96
C VAL A 315 -9.31 6.31 -3.82
N TRP A 316 -8.11 5.73 -3.91
CA TRP A 316 -7.04 6.26 -4.74
C TRP A 316 -7.34 6.15 -6.23
N SER A 317 -8.07 5.11 -6.65
CA SER A 317 -8.50 4.94 -8.04
C SER A 317 -9.52 5.98 -8.45
N VAL A 318 -10.52 6.24 -7.59
CA VAL A 318 -11.52 7.29 -7.84
C VAL A 318 -10.83 8.63 -7.98
N ALA A 319 -9.93 8.94 -7.05
CA ALA A 319 -9.15 10.17 -7.09
C ALA A 319 -8.27 10.26 -8.35
N ALA A 320 -7.65 9.15 -8.76
CA ALA A 320 -6.84 9.08 -9.97
C ALA A 320 -7.67 9.31 -11.24
N LEU A 321 -8.88 8.76 -11.31
CA LEU A 321 -9.83 9.02 -12.40
C LEU A 321 -10.28 10.49 -12.43
N CYS A 322 -10.54 11.09 -11.26
CA CYS A 322 -10.83 12.53 -11.15
C CYS A 322 -9.66 13.38 -11.64
N ALA A 323 -8.43 13.04 -11.23
CA ALA A 323 -7.22 13.73 -11.65
C ALA A 323 -6.97 13.62 -13.16
N ARG A 324 -7.22 12.43 -13.74
CA ARG A 324 -7.15 12.23 -15.19
C ARG A 324 -8.20 13.05 -15.93
N SER A 325 -9.45 13.03 -15.47
CA SER A 325 -10.54 13.85 -16.00
C SER A 325 -10.19 15.34 -15.95
N LEU A 326 -9.58 15.80 -14.85
CA LEU A 326 -9.12 17.17 -14.70
C LEU A 326 -8.01 17.51 -15.71
N SER A 327 -7.03 16.63 -15.89
CA SER A 327 -5.93 16.84 -16.83
C SER A 327 -6.42 16.90 -18.29
N GLU A 328 -7.33 16.02 -18.68
CA GLU A 328 -7.84 15.92 -20.06
C GLU A 328 -8.91 16.98 -20.38
N TYR A 329 -9.81 17.27 -19.44
CA TYR A 329 -11.02 18.07 -19.69
C TYR A 329 -11.14 19.33 -18.84
N GLY A 330 -10.21 19.59 -17.92
CA GLY A 330 -10.26 20.75 -17.02
C GLY A 330 -11.35 20.65 -15.93
N ARG A 331 -11.98 19.49 -15.77
CA ARG A 331 -13.03 19.22 -14.76
C ARG A 331 -13.00 17.77 -14.31
N THR A 332 -13.43 17.49 -13.09
CA THR A 332 -13.40 16.14 -12.51
C THR A 332 -14.66 15.31 -12.81
N THR A 333 -15.72 15.91 -13.35
CA THR A 333 -17.05 15.29 -13.47
C THR A 333 -17.15 14.10 -14.44
N LEU A 334 -16.13 13.88 -15.29
CA LEU A 334 -16.11 12.76 -16.24
C LEU A 334 -15.36 11.53 -15.71
N PHE A 335 -15.00 11.50 -14.42
CA PHE A 335 -14.24 10.40 -13.82
C PHE A 335 -14.90 9.02 -13.96
N ALA A 336 -16.22 8.96 -14.13
CA ALA A 336 -16.99 7.72 -14.32
C ALA A 336 -17.27 7.38 -15.79
N ASP A 337 -16.87 8.22 -16.75
CA ASP A 337 -17.04 7.94 -18.18
C ASP A 337 -15.94 6.98 -18.67
N HIS A 338 -16.24 5.68 -18.57
CA HIS A 338 -15.35 4.60 -18.99
C HIS A 338 -14.95 4.62 -20.49
N SER A 339 -15.65 5.38 -21.33
CA SER A 339 -15.30 5.51 -22.75
C SER A 339 -14.12 6.45 -22.98
N SER A 340 -13.97 7.45 -22.11
CA SER A 340 -12.96 8.51 -22.22
C SER A 340 -11.88 8.44 -21.15
N ILE A 341 -12.23 8.08 -19.91
CA ILE A 341 -11.33 8.08 -18.75
C ILE A 341 -11.06 6.66 -18.26
N ARG A 342 -9.78 6.27 -18.17
CA ARG A 342 -9.30 4.95 -17.68
C ARG A 342 -8.01 5.10 -16.87
N LEU A 343 -7.57 4.08 -16.13
CA LEU A 343 -6.29 4.10 -15.40
C LEU A 343 -5.20 3.28 -16.08
#